data_AF-A0A2M8BQA9-F1
#
_entry.id   AF-A0A2M8BQA9-F1
#
_cell.length_a   1.000
_cell.length_b   1.000
_cell.length_c   1.000
_cell.angle_alpha   90.00
_cell.angle_beta   90.00
_cell.angle_gamma   90.00
#
_symmetry.space_group_name_H-M   'P 1'
#
loop_
_entity.id
_entity.type
_entity.pdbx_description
1 polymer ?
#
loop_
_entity_poly.entity_id
_entity_poly.type
_entity_poly.pdbx_seq_one_letter_code
_entity_poly.pdbx_strand_id
1 'polypeptide(L)'
;MKIMGFTQKIILGVAMTLGLAGAVQAAAVGAAWDKAPNRINDMGALQSGAKVFVNYCLNCHSAAFMRYTRLTDIGLTTDQIKDNLLVTNSKIGDTMKAAIDPTQAKAWFGVNPPDLTVIARSRAGAGGTGADYLYSYMRGFYRDDTKPTGWNNHVFPNVAMPHVLWELQSSMSPGEYDQTIGDLVNYLQWMAEPAQTTRKNIGIWVLIFLAGLIFLTWQLNKA
;
A
#
# COMPACT_ATOMS: atom_id res chain seq x y z
N MET A 1 11.00 51.54 -25.69
CA MET A 1 10.50 50.29 -25.07
C MET A 1 10.85 49.13 -26.00
N LYS A 2 11.92 48.37 -25.72
CA LYS A 2 12.36 47.27 -26.61
C LYS A 2 11.43 46.07 -26.42
N ILE A 3 10.82 45.60 -27.51
CA ILE A 3 9.94 44.44 -27.53
C ILE A 3 10.80 43.19 -27.27
N MET A 4 10.52 42.48 -26.18
CA MET A 4 11.22 41.25 -25.81
C MET A 4 11.00 40.15 -26.86
N GLY A 5 12.09 39.53 -27.31
CA GLY A 5 12.06 38.45 -28.31
C GLY A 5 11.42 37.16 -27.77
N PHE A 6 10.91 36.32 -28.67
CA PHE A 6 10.22 35.06 -28.34
C PHE A 6 11.06 34.13 -27.45
N THR A 7 12.37 34.05 -27.67
CA THR A 7 13.32 33.28 -26.85
C THR A 7 13.42 33.81 -25.42
N GLN A 8 13.38 35.14 -25.24
CA GLN A 8 13.37 35.77 -23.91
C GLN A 8 12.07 35.48 -23.16
N LYS A 9 10.94 35.38 -23.86
CA LYS A 9 9.64 34.99 -23.26
C LYS A 9 9.63 33.53 -22.83
N ILE A 10 10.27 32.63 -23.58
CA ILE A 10 10.43 31.22 -23.18
C ILE A 10 11.34 31.11 -21.96
N ILE A 11 12.46 31.84 -21.92
CA ILE A 11 13.36 31.82 -20.77
C ILE A 11 12.67 32.36 -19.52
N LEU A 12 11.91 33.46 -19.63
CA LEU A 12 11.11 33.96 -18.50
C LEU A 12 9.96 33.01 -18.12
N GLY A 13 9.32 32.35 -19.08
CA GLY A 13 8.27 31.37 -18.83
C GLY A 13 8.79 30.14 -18.08
N VAL A 14 9.93 29.60 -18.52
CA VAL A 14 10.63 28.50 -17.86
C VAL A 14 11.09 28.93 -16.46
N ALA A 15 11.68 30.13 -16.32
CA ALA A 15 12.08 30.67 -15.02
C ALA A 15 10.89 30.93 -14.07
N MET A 16 9.71 31.32 -14.57
CA MET A 16 8.49 31.44 -13.77
C MET A 16 7.95 30.07 -13.36
N THR A 17 7.98 29.06 -14.24
CA THR A 17 7.58 27.69 -13.86
C THR A 17 8.54 27.04 -12.87
N LEU A 18 9.83 27.39 -12.91
CA LEU A 18 10.83 26.98 -11.92
C LEU A 18 10.72 27.77 -10.61
N GLY A 19 10.30 29.04 -10.65
CA GLY A 19 10.10 29.89 -9.47
C GLY A 19 8.87 29.50 -8.62
N LEU A 20 7.87 28.86 -9.24
CA LEU A 20 6.71 28.28 -8.54
C LEU A 20 6.99 26.91 -7.89
N ALA A 21 8.21 26.36 -8.05
CA ALA A 21 8.66 25.16 -7.35
C ALA A 21 9.30 25.47 -5.97
N GLY A 22 9.07 26.68 -5.43
CA GLY A 22 9.38 26.99 -4.05
C GLY A 22 8.63 26.04 -3.11
N ALA A 23 9.37 25.39 -2.22
CA ALA A 23 8.93 24.28 -1.38
C ALA A 23 7.56 24.54 -0.72
N VAL A 24 6.53 23.86 -1.23
CA VAL A 24 5.32 23.59 -0.46
C VAL A 24 5.72 22.56 0.59
N GLN A 25 6.25 23.01 1.73
CA GLN A 25 6.31 22.18 2.93
C GLN A 25 4.87 22.00 3.43
N ALA A 26 4.24 20.92 2.98
CA ALA A 26 3.09 20.38 3.68
C ALA A 26 3.60 19.93 5.06
N ALA A 27 3.32 20.72 6.09
CA ALA A 27 3.46 20.27 7.47
C ALA A 27 2.45 19.14 7.68
N ALA A 28 2.89 17.90 7.45
CA ALA A 28 2.11 16.73 7.81
C ALA A 28 2.00 16.73 9.34
N VAL A 29 0.84 17.16 9.86
CA VAL A 29 0.49 16.99 11.27
C VAL A 29 0.24 15.50 11.48
N GLY A 30 1.26 14.78 11.96
CA GLY A 30 1.21 13.33 12.19
C GLY A 30 2.61 12.73 12.32
N ALA A 31 2.71 11.53 12.88
CA ALA A 31 3.98 10.80 12.92
C ALA A 31 4.53 10.62 11.50
N ALA A 32 5.82 10.87 11.30
CA ALA A 32 6.48 10.65 10.03
C ALA A 32 6.37 9.17 9.64
N TRP A 33 6.03 8.89 8.38
CA TRP A 33 5.92 7.52 7.89
C TRP A 33 7.26 7.05 7.36
N ASP A 34 7.70 5.91 7.86
CA ASP A 34 8.84 5.20 7.34
C ASP A 34 8.54 4.63 5.96
N LYS A 35 9.58 4.56 5.13
CA LYS A 35 9.45 4.03 3.77
C LYS A 35 9.33 2.51 3.79
N ALA A 36 8.25 2.01 3.22
CA ALA A 36 8.09 0.58 3.01
C ALA A 36 9.12 0.09 1.97
N PRO A 37 9.77 -1.06 2.19
CA PRO A 37 10.60 -1.68 1.16
C PRO A 37 9.78 -1.91 -0.10
N ASN A 38 10.25 -1.47 -1.27
CA ASN A 38 9.54 -1.68 -2.53
C ASN A 38 9.91 -3.04 -3.14
N ARG A 39 9.18 -4.08 -2.74
CA ARG A 39 9.38 -5.49 -3.15
C ARG A 39 8.14 -6.07 -3.84
N ILE A 40 7.31 -5.22 -4.45
CA ILE A 40 6.05 -5.64 -5.07
C ILE A 40 6.22 -6.56 -6.30
N ASN A 41 7.44 -6.66 -6.83
CA ASN A 41 7.78 -7.59 -7.93
C ASN A 41 8.58 -8.81 -7.45
N ASP A 42 8.83 -8.93 -6.14
CA ASP A 42 9.54 -10.05 -5.54
C ASP A 42 8.52 -11.12 -5.12
N MET A 43 8.44 -12.19 -5.91
CA MET A 43 7.48 -13.27 -5.65
C MET A 43 7.69 -13.92 -4.28
N GLY A 44 8.94 -14.03 -3.80
CA GLY A 44 9.22 -14.57 -2.47
C GLY A 44 8.63 -13.68 -1.38
N ALA A 45 8.79 -12.36 -1.51
CA ALA A 45 8.19 -11.38 -0.60
C ALA A 45 6.66 -11.43 -0.64
N LEU A 46 6.05 -11.50 -1.82
CA LEU A 46 4.59 -11.58 -1.96
C LEU A 46 4.02 -12.87 -1.36
N GLN A 47 4.69 -14.01 -1.56
CA GLN A 47 4.29 -15.29 -0.98
C GLN A 47 4.42 -15.29 0.55
N SER A 48 5.51 -14.72 1.07
CA SER A 48 5.73 -14.50 2.50
C SER A 48 4.62 -13.63 3.10
N GLY A 49 4.34 -12.48 2.48
CA GLY A 49 3.26 -11.58 2.90
C GLY A 49 1.87 -12.22 2.84
N ALA A 50 1.59 -13.04 1.82
CA ALA A 50 0.34 -13.78 1.71
C ALA A 50 0.16 -14.77 2.88
N LYS A 51 1.21 -15.48 3.28
CA LYS A 51 1.20 -16.37 4.44
C LYS A 51 0.91 -15.60 5.73
N VAL A 52 1.56 -14.46 5.94
CA VAL A 52 1.32 -13.63 7.13
C VAL A 52 -0.13 -13.12 7.13
N PHE A 53 -0.62 -12.61 6.01
CA PHE A 53 -1.99 -12.12 5.87
C PHE A 53 -3.03 -13.18 6.21
N VAL A 54 -2.92 -14.37 5.60
CA VAL A 54 -3.89 -15.45 5.79
C VAL A 54 -3.89 -15.94 7.25
N ASN A 55 -2.72 -16.07 7.87
CA ASN A 55 -2.62 -16.62 9.23
C ASN A 55 -2.98 -15.63 10.34
N TYR A 56 -2.65 -14.33 10.16
CA TYR A 56 -2.79 -13.34 11.23
C TYR A 56 -3.87 -12.30 10.97
N CYS A 57 -4.15 -11.96 9.72
CA CYS A 57 -5.07 -10.86 9.38
C CYS A 57 -6.46 -11.39 9.02
N LEU A 58 -6.53 -12.48 8.24
CA LEU A 58 -7.77 -12.94 7.62
C LEU A 58 -8.85 -13.34 8.62
N ASN A 59 -8.50 -13.74 9.84
CA ASN A 59 -9.50 -14.07 10.87
C ASN A 59 -10.41 -12.87 11.21
N CYS A 60 -9.88 -11.65 11.15
CA CYS A 60 -10.62 -10.42 11.46
C CYS A 60 -10.90 -9.57 10.22
N HIS A 61 -10.01 -9.57 9.23
CA HIS A 61 -10.07 -8.71 8.07
C HIS A 61 -10.36 -9.48 6.80
N SER A 62 -11.41 -9.10 6.08
CA SER A 62 -11.69 -9.69 4.77
C SER A 62 -10.74 -9.14 3.70
N ALA A 63 -10.54 -9.92 2.64
CA ALA A 63 -10.14 -9.41 1.33
C ALA A 63 -11.22 -9.83 0.32
N ALA A 64 -12.38 -9.21 0.44
CA ALA A 64 -13.63 -9.62 -0.20
C ALA A 64 -13.57 -9.61 -1.74
N PHE A 65 -12.65 -8.84 -2.34
CA PHE A 65 -12.45 -8.82 -3.79
C PHE A 65 -11.25 -9.66 -4.26
N MET A 66 -10.63 -10.43 -3.36
CA MET A 66 -9.56 -11.37 -3.69
C MET A 66 -10.03 -12.81 -3.56
N ARG A 67 -9.85 -13.57 -4.63
CA ARG A 67 -10.04 -15.03 -4.64
C ARG A 67 -8.73 -15.74 -4.30
N TYR A 68 -8.82 -16.89 -3.65
CA TYR A 68 -7.63 -17.72 -3.39
C TYR A 68 -6.90 -18.14 -4.66
N THR A 69 -7.61 -18.38 -5.78
CA THR A 69 -6.98 -18.65 -7.07
C THR A 69 -6.01 -17.55 -7.52
N ARG A 70 -6.21 -16.28 -7.14
CA ARG A 70 -5.29 -15.19 -7.54
C ARG A 70 -3.92 -15.31 -6.93
N LEU A 71 -3.74 -16.12 -5.88
CA LEU A 71 -2.43 -16.44 -5.33
C LEU A 71 -1.52 -17.19 -6.32
N THR A 72 -2.09 -17.78 -7.39
CA THR A 72 -1.25 -18.34 -8.47
C THR A 72 -0.47 -17.27 -9.23
N ASP A 73 -0.96 -16.03 -9.27
CA ASP A 73 -0.28 -14.93 -9.95
C ASP A 73 1.04 -14.55 -9.27
N ILE A 74 1.18 -14.86 -7.97
CA ILE A 74 2.40 -14.67 -7.20
C ILE A 74 3.25 -15.94 -7.13
N GLY A 75 2.96 -16.93 -7.97
CA GLY A 75 3.76 -18.14 -8.13
C GLY A 75 3.45 -19.28 -7.17
N LEU A 76 2.36 -19.22 -6.39
CA LEU A 76 1.93 -20.36 -5.59
C LEU A 76 1.20 -21.40 -6.45
N THR A 77 1.42 -22.68 -6.17
CA THR A 77 0.64 -23.75 -6.79
C THR A 77 -0.74 -23.85 -6.13
N THR A 78 -1.71 -24.36 -6.88
CA THR A 78 -3.05 -24.71 -6.36
C THR A 78 -2.97 -25.57 -5.10
N ASP A 79 -2.04 -26.52 -5.05
CA ASP A 79 -1.89 -27.43 -3.92
C ASP A 79 -1.26 -26.73 -2.72
N GLN A 80 -0.24 -25.88 -2.93
CA GLN A 80 0.30 -25.03 -1.85
C GLN A 80 -0.76 -24.15 -1.22
N ILE A 81 -1.66 -23.59 -2.04
CA ILE A 81 -2.78 -22.77 -1.56
C ILE A 81 -3.74 -23.63 -0.75
N LYS A 82 -4.14 -24.80 -1.25
CA LYS A 82 -5.07 -25.70 -0.57
C LYS A 82 -4.52 -26.20 0.77
N ASP A 83 -3.27 -26.61 0.79
CA ASP A 83 -2.69 -27.30 1.94
C ASP A 83 -2.28 -26.33 3.05
N ASN A 84 -2.00 -25.06 2.72
CA ASN A 84 -1.40 -24.11 3.67
C ASN A 84 -2.17 -22.80 3.86
N LEU A 85 -3.04 -22.39 2.92
CA LEU A 85 -3.63 -21.05 2.89
C LEU A 85 -5.16 -21.04 2.82
N LEU A 86 -5.80 -22.17 2.50
CA LEU A 86 -7.25 -22.29 2.64
C LEU A 86 -7.59 -22.45 4.11
N VAL A 87 -8.18 -21.41 4.69
CA VAL A 87 -8.74 -21.50 6.03
C VAL A 87 -10.10 -22.19 5.96
N THR A 88 -10.35 -23.15 6.85
CA THR A 88 -11.63 -23.87 7.01
C THR A 88 -12.07 -24.64 5.75
N ASN A 89 -13.39 -24.71 5.48
CA ASN A 89 -14.00 -25.40 4.33
C ASN A 89 -14.06 -24.54 3.05
N SER A 90 -13.20 -23.52 2.95
CA SER A 90 -13.16 -22.61 1.79
C SER A 90 -12.68 -23.35 0.54
N LYS A 91 -13.24 -23.00 -0.62
CA LYS A 91 -12.78 -23.50 -1.92
C LYS A 91 -11.80 -22.53 -2.53
N ILE A 92 -10.92 -23.02 -3.39
CA ILE A 92 -9.93 -22.16 -4.07
C ILE A 92 -10.57 -21.03 -4.90
N GLY A 93 -11.78 -21.25 -5.43
CA GLY A 93 -12.52 -20.24 -6.18
C GLY A 93 -13.19 -19.17 -5.30
N ASP A 94 -13.26 -19.38 -3.98
CA ASP A 94 -13.94 -18.48 -3.06
C ASP A 94 -13.09 -17.23 -2.79
N THR A 95 -13.76 -16.18 -2.31
CA THR A 95 -13.09 -14.98 -1.83
C THR A 95 -12.65 -15.13 -0.38
N MET A 96 -11.62 -14.39 0.00
CA MET A 96 -11.09 -14.36 1.35
C MET A 96 -12.04 -13.57 2.26
N LYS A 97 -12.85 -14.28 3.05
CA LYS A 97 -13.80 -13.69 4.00
C LYS A 97 -13.29 -13.87 5.42
N ALA A 98 -13.48 -12.83 6.23
CA ALA A 98 -13.18 -12.91 7.64
C ALA A 98 -14.10 -13.90 8.36
N ALA A 99 -13.54 -14.60 9.35
CA ALA A 99 -14.28 -15.55 10.17
C ALA A 99 -15.09 -14.85 11.28
N ILE A 100 -14.65 -13.65 11.71
CA ILE A 100 -15.32 -12.89 12.77
C ILE A 100 -16.71 -12.41 12.33
N ASP A 101 -17.70 -12.57 13.21
CA ASP A 101 -19.04 -11.99 13.00
C ASP A 101 -18.99 -10.46 13.18
N PRO A 102 -19.58 -9.66 12.27
CA PRO A 102 -19.56 -8.20 12.38
C PRO A 102 -20.22 -7.64 13.65
N THR A 103 -21.24 -8.30 14.18
CA THR A 103 -21.91 -7.85 15.41
C THR A 103 -21.00 -8.04 16.61
N GLN A 104 -20.31 -9.18 16.67
CA GLN A 104 -19.29 -9.47 17.69
C GLN A 104 -18.10 -8.53 17.56
N ALA A 105 -17.59 -8.31 16.35
CA ALA A 105 -16.46 -7.42 16.10
C ALA A 105 -16.75 -6.00 16.61
N LYS A 106 -17.94 -5.46 16.32
CA LYS A 106 -18.37 -4.16 16.83
C LYS A 106 -18.50 -4.14 18.36
N ALA A 107 -18.99 -5.22 18.97
CA ALA A 107 -19.12 -5.32 20.42
C ALA A 107 -17.76 -5.36 21.13
N TRP A 108 -16.78 -6.06 20.55
CA TRP A 108 -15.44 -6.23 21.16
C TRP A 108 -14.50 -5.05 20.89
N PHE A 109 -14.49 -4.52 19.67
CA PHE A 109 -13.54 -3.48 19.25
C PHE A 109 -14.18 -2.09 19.08
N GLY A 110 -15.50 -1.97 19.25
CA GLY A 110 -16.25 -0.72 19.02
C GLY A 110 -16.50 -0.40 17.54
N VAL A 111 -15.72 -0.98 16.63
CA VAL A 111 -15.79 -0.78 15.18
C VAL A 111 -15.55 -2.09 14.44
N ASN A 112 -16.10 -2.21 13.24
CA ASN A 112 -15.84 -3.36 12.38
C ASN A 112 -14.46 -3.23 11.72
N PRO A 113 -13.66 -4.32 11.68
CA PRO A 113 -12.43 -4.36 10.91
C PRO A 113 -12.71 -4.00 9.44
N PRO A 114 -11.92 -3.10 8.83
CA PRO A 114 -12.07 -2.77 7.42
C PRO A 114 -11.66 -3.95 6.53
N ASP A 115 -12.26 -4.01 5.35
CA ASP A 115 -11.78 -4.87 4.27
C ASP A 115 -10.41 -4.38 3.78
N LEU A 116 -9.47 -5.31 3.60
CA LEU A 116 -8.09 -5.00 3.27
C LEU A 116 -7.78 -5.09 1.78
N THR A 117 -8.74 -5.45 0.91
CA THR A 117 -8.48 -5.67 -0.51
C THR A 117 -7.82 -4.45 -1.17
N VAL A 118 -8.25 -3.24 -0.82
CA VAL A 118 -7.74 -1.98 -1.40
C VAL A 118 -7.11 -1.05 -0.37
N ILE A 119 -6.77 -1.56 0.81
CA ILE A 119 -6.35 -0.73 1.95
C ILE A 119 -5.09 0.09 1.64
N ALA A 120 -4.11 -0.50 0.96
CA ALA A 120 -2.86 0.15 0.56
C ALA A 120 -3.09 1.32 -0.40
N ARG A 121 -4.19 1.34 -1.15
CA ARG A 121 -4.57 2.50 -1.97
C ARG A 121 -5.36 3.53 -1.16
N SER A 122 -6.28 3.06 -0.32
CA SER A 122 -7.15 3.94 0.48
C SER A 122 -6.41 4.77 1.54
N ARG A 123 -5.20 4.35 1.92
CA ARG A 123 -4.36 5.02 2.93
C ARG A 123 -3.26 5.91 2.35
N ALA A 124 -3.17 6.02 1.02
CA ALA A 124 -2.26 6.99 0.42
C ALA A 124 -2.71 8.42 0.75
N GLY A 125 -1.76 9.31 1.04
CA GLY A 125 -2.07 10.67 1.45
C GLY A 125 -0.86 11.59 1.37
N ALA A 126 -0.98 12.80 1.93
CA ALA A 126 0.08 13.81 1.91
C ALA A 126 1.39 13.34 2.59
N GLY A 127 1.30 12.40 3.55
CA GLY A 127 2.46 11.83 4.26
C GLY A 127 3.27 10.79 3.48
N GLY A 128 2.75 10.28 2.35
CA GLY A 128 3.42 9.26 1.57
C GLY A 128 2.48 8.26 0.90
N THR A 129 3.04 7.14 0.46
CA THR A 129 2.24 6.07 -0.14
C THR A 129 1.44 5.34 0.94
N GLY A 130 0.34 4.69 0.57
CA GLY A 130 -0.39 3.88 1.56
C GLY A 130 0.40 2.64 2.01
N ALA A 131 1.41 2.20 1.26
CA ALA A 131 2.36 1.20 1.74
C ALA A 131 3.21 1.75 2.89
N ASP A 132 3.74 2.98 2.76
CA ASP A 132 4.49 3.65 3.84
C ASP A 132 3.64 3.79 5.12
N TYR A 133 2.36 4.16 4.96
CA TYR A 133 1.40 4.23 6.07
C TYR A 133 1.25 2.87 6.75
N LEU A 134 0.98 1.80 6.00
CA LEU A 134 0.75 0.46 6.57
C LEU A 134 2.01 -0.10 7.22
N TYR A 135 3.17 0.11 6.62
CA TYR A 135 4.47 -0.31 7.15
C TYR A 135 4.78 0.37 8.48
N SER A 136 4.52 1.67 8.57
CA SER A 136 4.68 2.45 9.79
C SER A 136 3.63 2.05 10.84
N TYR A 137 2.38 1.87 10.43
CA TYR A 137 1.28 1.47 11.32
C TYR A 137 1.56 0.11 11.97
N MET A 138 1.97 -0.90 11.21
CA MET A 138 2.22 -2.24 11.76
C MET A 138 3.43 -2.31 12.70
N ARG A 139 4.40 -1.40 12.57
CA ARG A 139 5.56 -1.30 13.47
C ARG A 139 5.38 -0.29 14.61
N GLY A 140 4.36 0.56 14.54
CA GLY A 140 4.12 1.65 15.48
C GLY A 140 3.26 1.28 16.68
N PHE A 141 3.01 -0.01 16.94
CA PHE A 141 2.23 -0.45 18.10
C PHE A 141 3.06 -0.37 19.38
N TYR A 142 2.45 0.14 20.45
CA TYR A 142 3.04 0.20 21.79
C TYR A 142 1.99 -0.12 22.85
N ARG A 143 2.43 -0.58 24.02
CA ARG A 143 1.54 -0.89 25.14
C ARG A 143 0.97 0.38 25.76
N ASP A 144 -0.33 0.38 26.01
CA ASP A 144 -1.07 1.47 26.61
C ASP A 144 -2.21 0.90 27.44
N ASP A 145 -1.99 0.78 28.75
CA ASP A 145 -2.94 0.19 29.70
C ASP A 145 -4.22 1.03 29.86
N THR A 146 -4.25 2.25 29.31
CA THR A 146 -5.47 3.08 29.27
C THR A 146 -6.44 2.67 28.16
N LYS A 147 -6.01 1.82 27.21
CA LYS A 147 -6.84 1.36 26.10
C LYS A 147 -7.48 0.01 26.41
N PRO A 148 -8.71 -0.26 25.91
CA PRO A 148 -9.39 -1.54 26.14
C PRO A 148 -8.60 -2.76 25.64
N THR A 149 -7.82 -2.60 24.57
CA THR A 149 -6.98 -3.66 24.01
C THR A 149 -5.61 -3.78 24.69
N GLY A 150 -5.24 -2.82 25.55
CA GLY A 150 -3.88 -2.68 26.09
C GLY A 150 -2.84 -2.19 25.08
N TRP A 151 -3.26 -1.80 23.86
CA TRP A 151 -2.38 -1.37 22.78
C TRP A 151 -2.85 -0.06 22.17
N ASN A 152 -1.88 0.76 21.76
CA ASN A 152 -2.11 1.98 21.00
C ASN A 152 -1.08 2.08 19.86
N ASN A 153 -1.18 3.11 19.03
CA ASN A 153 -0.36 3.23 17.82
C ASN A 153 0.12 4.67 17.57
N HIS A 154 1.38 4.82 17.19
CA HIS A 154 1.99 6.12 16.90
C HIS A 154 1.46 6.76 15.61
N VAL A 155 1.07 5.97 14.61
CA VAL A 155 0.56 6.43 13.32
C VAL A 155 -0.95 6.68 13.36
N PHE A 156 -1.68 5.89 14.16
CA PHE A 156 -3.12 6.03 14.32
C PHE A 156 -3.50 6.01 15.81
N PRO A 157 -3.45 7.16 16.51
CA PRO A 157 -3.77 7.24 17.93
C PRO A 157 -5.20 6.78 18.23
N ASN A 158 -5.38 6.08 19.34
CA ASN A 158 -6.65 5.47 19.76
C ASN A 158 -7.15 4.39 18.79
N VAL A 159 -6.22 3.63 18.23
CA VAL A 159 -6.52 2.46 17.41
C VAL A 159 -7.36 1.45 18.18
N ALA A 160 -8.40 0.92 17.52
CA ALA A 160 -9.24 -0.15 18.09
C ALA A 160 -8.63 -1.55 17.92
N MET A 161 -7.69 -1.69 16.97
CA MET A 161 -6.99 -2.93 16.66
C MET A 161 -5.92 -3.22 17.74
N PRO A 162 -5.86 -4.45 18.30
CA PRO A 162 -4.74 -4.86 19.14
C PRO A 162 -3.48 -5.07 18.30
N HIS A 163 -2.32 -5.21 18.96
CA HIS A 163 -1.10 -5.58 18.24
C HIS A 163 -1.10 -7.08 17.91
N VAL A 164 -1.67 -7.46 16.76
CA VAL A 164 -1.86 -8.89 16.37
C VAL A 164 -0.57 -9.64 16.03
N LEU A 165 0.56 -8.95 15.85
CA LEU A 165 1.86 -9.56 15.51
C LEU A 165 2.87 -9.45 16.66
N TRP A 166 2.42 -9.16 17.88
CA TRP A 166 3.30 -8.95 19.03
C TRP A 166 4.20 -10.16 19.34
N GLU A 167 3.70 -11.38 19.15
CA GLU A 167 4.47 -12.61 19.34
C GLU A 167 5.59 -12.72 18.29
N LEU A 168 5.27 -12.46 17.02
CA LEU A 168 6.27 -12.42 15.94
C LEU A 168 7.34 -11.37 16.25
N GLN A 169 6.93 -10.16 16.66
CA GLN A 169 7.84 -9.09 17.04
C GLN A 169 8.78 -9.52 18.18
N SER A 170 8.28 -10.28 19.15
CA SER A 170 9.08 -10.77 20.27
C SER A 170 10.01 -11.94 19.92
N SER A 171 9.63 -12.76 18.93
CA SER A 171 10.35 -13.98 18.54
C SER A 171 11.46 -13.77 17.51
N MET A 172 11.49 -12.62 16.83
CA MET A 172 12.37 -12.31 15.72
C MET A 172 13.35 -11.19 16.10
N SER A 173 14.47 -11.10 15.38
CA SER A 173 15.28 -9.89 15.46
C SER A 173 14.51 -8.68 14.86
N PRO A 174 14.84 -7.44 15.25
CA PRO A 174 14.17 -6.26 14.71
C PRO A 174 14.20 -6.18 13.18
N GLY A 175 15.32 -6.56 12.54
CA GLY A 175 15.45 -6.55 11.09
C GLY A 175 14.58 -7.60 10.40
N GLU A 176 14.44 -8.80 10.98
CA GLU A 176 13.58 -9.86 10.44
C GLU A 176 12.09 -9.51 10.59
N TYR A 177 11.71 -8.90 11.72
CA TYR A 177 10.36 -8.40 11.92
C TYR A 177 10.03 -7.31 10.88
N ASP A 178 10.93 -6.33 10.71
CA ASP A 178 10.78 -5.27 9.72
C ASP A 178 10.64 -5.83 8.30
N GLN A 179 11.43 -6.84 7.94
CA GLN A 179 11.27 -7.53 6.66
C GLN A 179 9.92 -8.24 6.54
N THR A 180 9.46 -8.93 7.59
CA THR A 180 8.17 -9.63 7.60
C THR A 180 7.00 -8.66 7.43
N ILE A 181 7.05 -7.50 8.08
CA ILE A 181 6.06 -6.43 7.89
C ILE A 181 6.17 -5.83 6.48
N GLY A 182 7.38 -5.67 5.96
CA GLY A 182 7.61 -5.24 4.59
C GLY A 182 6.96 -6.18 3.58
N ASP A 183 7.17 -7.49 3.72
CA ASP A 183 6.59 -8.52 2.86
C ASP A 183 5.05 -8.52 2.93
N LEU A 184 4.47 -8.43 4.14
CA LEU A 184 3.02 -8.27 4.34
C LEU A 184 2.47 -7.04 3.62
N VAL A 185 3.13 -5.89 3.78
CA VAL A 185 2.69 -4.63 3.16
C VAL A 185 2.82 -4.68 1.63
N ASN A 186 3.89 -5.28 1.11
CA ASN A 186 4.04 -5.49 -0.34
C ASN A 186 2.95 -6.39 -0.89
N TYR A 187 2.57 -7.44 -0.16
CA TYR A 187 1.43 -8.28 -0.53
C TYR A 187 0.11 -7.49 -0.52
N LEU A 188 -0.17 -6.67 0.50
CA LEU A 188 -1.35 -5.79 0.52
C LEU A 188 -1.34 -4.74 -0.61
N GLN A 189 -0.17 -4.23 -0.99
CA GLN A 189 -0.02 -3.31 -2.10
C GLN A 189 -0.29 -3.99 -3.45
N TRP A 190 0.29 -5.17 -3.65
CA TRP A 190 0.02 -6.00 -4.83
C TRP A 190 -1.45 -6.38 -4.89
N MET A 191 -2.05 -6.78 -3.78
CA MET A 191 -3.47 -7.13 -3.67
C MET A 191 -4.38 -5.97 -4.11
N ALA A 192 -4.07 -4.76 -3.66
CA ALA A 192 -4.82 -3.55 -4.02
C ALA A 192 -4.65 -3.14 -5.48
N GLU A 193 -3.59 -3.60 -6.14
CA GLU A 193 -3.33 -3.30 -7.53
C GLU A 193 -2.47 -4.37 -8.28
N PRO A 194 -3.01 -5.55 -8.60
CA PRO A 194 -2.22 -6.66 -9.14
C PRO A 194 -1.57 -6.36 -10.50
N ALA A 195 -2.15 -5.42 -11.26
CA ALA A 195 -1.66 -4.99 -12.56
C ALA A 195 -0.73 -3.76 -12.50
N GLN A 196 -0.23 -3.37 -11.31
CA GLN A 196 0.52 -2.13 -11.12
C GLN A 196 1.76 -2.04 -12.02
N THR A 197 2.53 -3.13 -12.12
CA THR A 197 3.74 -3.17 -12.94
C THR A 197 3.41 -3.02 -14.41
N THR A 198 2.41 -3.75 -14.91
CA THR A 198 1.91 -3.61 -16.28
C THR A 198 1.43 -2.19 -16.57
N ARG A 199 0.65 -1.58 -15.66
CA ARG A 199 0.16 -0.20 -15.81
C ARG A 199 1.31 0.81 -15.92
N LYS A 200 2.32 0.70 -15.04
CA LYS A 200 3.49 1.59 -15.06
C LYS A 200 4.29 1.42 -16.36
N ASN A 201 4.53 0.19 -16.79
CA ASN A 201 5.28 -0.11 -18.01
C ASN A 201 4.58 0.45 -19.25
N ILE A 202 3.27 0.22 -19.39
CA ILE A 202 2.48 0.78 -20.50
C ILE A 202 2.46 2.32 -20.41
N GLY A 203 2.29 2.87 -19.22
CA GLY A 203 2.26 4.32 -18.99
C GLY A 203 3.53 5.03 -19.47
N ILE A 204 4.70 4.45 -19.25
CA ILE A 204 5.97 5.00 -19.75
C ILE A 204 5.96 5.12 -21.28
N TRP A 205 5.57 4.06 -21.99
CA TRP A 205 5.50 4.07 -23.45
C TRP A 205 4.47 5.05 -24.00
N VAL A 206 3.31 5.15 -23.35
CA VAL A 206 2.27 6.13 -23.70
C VAL A 206 2.79 7.56 -23.54
N LEU A 207 3.49 7.87 -22.44
CA LEU A 207 4.04 9.21 -22.21
C LEU A 207 5.13 9.57 -23.24
N ILE A 208 5.98 8.61 -23.63
CA ILE A 208 6.98 8.81 -24.68
C ILE A 208 6.30 9.10 -26.02
N PHE A 209 5.30 8.29 -26.39
CA PHE A 209 4.53 8.49 -27.63
C PHE A 209 3.85 9.87 -27.65
N LEU A 210 3.17 10.25 -26.56
CA LEU A 210 2.50 11.55 -26.46
C LEU A 210 3.51 12.72 -26.53
N ALA A 211 4.68 12.60 -25.90
CA ALA A 211 5.72 13.62 -26.00
C ALA A 211 6.21 13.80 -27.45
N GLY A 212 6.41 12.69 -28.17
CA GLY A 212 6.75 12.72 -29.60
C GLY A 212 5.65 13.35 -30.46
N LEU A 213 4.39 12.99 -30.22
CA LEU A 213 3.24 13.56 -30.94
C LEU A 213 3.07 15.06 -30.64
N ILE A 214 3.24 15.48 -29.38
CA ILE A 214 3.22 16.89 -28.99
C ILE A 214 4.31 17.67 -29.73
N PHE A 215 5.52 17.11 -29.84
CA PHE A 215 6.59 17.75 -30.59
C PHE A 215 6.26 17.89 -32.08
N LEU A 216 5.74 16.85 -32.72
CA LEU A 216 5.34 16.88 -34.13
C LEU A 216 4.21 17.87 -34.38
N THR A 217 3.16 17.84 -33.57
CA THR A 217 2.01 18.75 -33.69
C THR A 217 2.40 20.20 -33.40
N TRP A 218 3.31 20.44 -32.46
CA TRP A 218 3.87 21.78 -32.22
C TRP A 218 4.65 22.30 -33.43
N GLN A 219 5.46 21.46 -34.08
CA GLN A 219 6.17 21.86 -35.30
C GLN A 219 5.21 22.13 -36.46
N LEU A 220 4.18 21.30 -36.64
CA LEU A 220 3.16 21.51 -37.66
C LEU A 220 2.34 22.79 -37.44
N ASN A 221 2.06 23.15 -36.19
CA ASN A 221 1.34 24.39 -35.85
C ASN A 221 2.22 25.65 -35.94
N LYS A 222 3.55 25.50 -35.95
CA LYS A 222 4.49 26.61 -36.12
C LYS A 222 4.65 27.02 -37.58
N ALA A 223 4.42 26.09 -38.51
CA ALA A 223 4.39 26.33 -39.96
C ALA A 223 3.12 27.09 -40.36
#